data_AF-A0A2E5MIV4-F1
#
_entry.id   AF-A0A2E5MIV4-F1
#
_cell.length_a   1.000
_cell.length_b   1.000
_cell.length_c   1.000
_cell.angle_alpha   90.00
_cell.angle_beta   90.00
_cell.angle_gamma   90.00
#
_symmetry.space_group_name_H-M   'P 1'
#
loop_
_entity.id
_entity.type
_entity.pdbx_description
1 polymer ?
#
loop_
_entity_poly.entity_id
_entity_poly.type
_entity_poly.pdbx_seq_one_letter_code
_entity_poly.pdbx_strand_id
1 'polypeptide(L)'
;MKEVHVAVGVVRRGDTVLIARRPDHVHQGGLLEFPGGKVEPGERVQDALVRELHEEVGIDVCPMSLRPVIGIRHDYGDKRVFLDVWETDDFAGNPVGREGQYVDWLPTVALNPTDFPKANRPIIQAVQLPRTLPISAGRGLSGGELYEAVRARLEVSRPDWFLLRAPWLQQSGYIAAAARLQAYCDTAGVRMMLHGHPDLIEAVPAAGVHVPSALARDMTARPFASSALLGVSCHSDVELQQAAALGADYAFLGPVAKTTSHPDVDPIGWGEFSALVATANLPVYALGGLGTDDLNRALEAGAQGVAGISYWW
;
A
#
# COMPACT_ATOMS: atom_id res chain seq x y z
N MET A 1 -3.00 9.35 -28.14
CA MET A 1 -4.21 9.57 -27.32
C MET A 1 -3.86 10.49 -26.16
N LYS A 2 -4.63 11.53 -25.88
CA LYS A 2 -4.35 12.47 -24.78
C LYS A 2 -4.59 11.77 -23.43
N GLU A 3 -3.69 11.93 -22.47
CA GLU A 3 -3.88 11.46 -21.09
C GLU A 3 -4.74 12.49 -20.34
N VAL A 4 -5.73 12.00 -19.59
CA VAL A 4 -6.58 12.83 -18.73
C VAL A 4 -6.04 12.77 -17.32
N HIS A 5 -5.67 13.91 -16.75
CA HIS A 5 -5.21 14.04 -15.37
C HIS A 5 -6.43 14.28 -14.46
N VAL A 6 -6.59 13.44 -13.44
CA VAL A 6 -7.70 13.46 -12.50
C VAL A 6 -7.14 13.57 -11.10
N ALA A 7 -7.56 14.57 -10.35
CA ALA A 7 -7.29 14.69 -8.93
C ALA A 7 -8.29 13.84 -8.15
N VAL A 8 -7.82 13.03 -7.20
CA VAL A 8 -8.68 12.13 -6.42
C VAL A 8 -8.46 12.37 -4.93
N GLY A 9 -9.54 12.55 -4.18
CA GLY A 9 -9.52 12.85 -2.75
C GLY A 9 -9.87 11.67 -1.86
N VAL A 10 -8.92 11.26 -1.02
CA VAL A 10 -9.16 10.38 0.12
C VAL A 10 -9.37 11.25 1.36
N VAL A 11 -10.63 11.63 1.61
CA VAL A 11 -10.99 12.43 2.79
C VAL A 11 -11.25 11.49 3.96
N ARG A 12 -10.55 11.68 5.08
CA ARG A 12 -10.57 10.78 6.24
C ARG A 12 -11.35 11.38 7.41
N ARG A 13 -12.05 10.52 8.15
CA ARG A 13 -12.63 10.80 9.46
C ARG A 13 -12.40 9.59 10.37
N GLY A 14 -11.32 9.63 11.14
CA GLY A 14 -10.84 8.45 11.87
C GLY A 14 -10.54 7.30 10.90
N ASP A 15 -11.12 6.12 11.14
CA ASP A 15 -10.90 4.92 10.33
C ASP A 15 -11.82 4.82 9.10
N THR A 16 -12.62 5.85 8.84
CA THR A 16 -13.53 5.93 7.69
C THR A 16 -13.02 6.91 6.64
N VAL A 17 -13.41 6.67 5.38
CA VAL A 17 -13.15 7.54 4.24
C VAL A 17 -14.45 7.95 3.57
N LEU A 18 -14.47 9.15 3.00
CA LEU A 18 -15.59 9.67 2.25
C LEU A 18 -15.68 8.99 0.88
N ILE A 19 -16.81 8.37 0.60
CA ILE A 19 -17.08 7.65 -0.66
C ILE A 19 -18.37 8.18 -1.27
N ALA A 20 -18.35 8.42 -2.58
CA ALA A 20 -19.52 8.73 -3.38
C ALA A 20 -19.98 7.50 -4.16
N ARG A 21 -21.25 7.47 -4.57
CA ARG A 21 -21.80 6.48 -5.51
C ARG A 21 -22.15 7.17 -6.81
N ARG A 22 -21.61 6.66 -7.91
CA ARG A 22 -21.90 7.15 -9.26
C ARG A 22 -23.39 7.07 -9.54
N PRO A 23 -24.02 8.13 -10.10
CA PRO A 23 -25.40 8.04 -10.53
C PRO A 23 -25.61 6.86 -11.48
N ASP A 24 -26.72 6.13 -11.36
CA ASP A 24 -26.94 4.89 -12.12
C ASP A 24 -26.88 5.08 -13.65
N HIS A 25 -27.11 6.31 -14.12
CA HIS A 25 -27.20 6.66 -15.54
C HIS A 25 -25.87 7.06 -16.20
N VAL A 26 -24.74 7.13 -15.47
CA VAL A 26 -23.43 7.46 -16.05
C VAL A 26 -22.61 6.21 -16.39
N HIS A 27 -21.52 6.36 -17.16
CA HIS A 27 -20.65 5.24 -17.52
C HIS A 27 -20.03 4.60 -16.26
N GLN A 28 -20.33 3.32 -16.00
CA GLN A 28 -20.09 2.59 -14.73
C GLN A 28 -20.92 3.12 -13.53
N GLY A 29 -22.17 3.55 -13.78
CA GLY A 29 -23.13 3.94 -12.75
C GLY A 29 -23.37 2.84 -11.71
N GLY A 30 -23.67 3.28 -10.48
CA GLY A 30 -23.87 2.40 -9.33
C GLY A 30 -22.60 1.94 -8.63
N LEU A 31 -21.40 2.10 -9.23
CA LEU A 31 -20.12 1.85 -8.54
C LEU A 31 -19.82 2.95 -7.51
N LEU A 32 -19.01 2.59 -6.52
CA LEU A 32 -18.41 3.52 -5.57
C LEU A 32 -17.21 4.23 -6.19
N GLU A 33 -16.96 5.46 -5.74
CA GLU A 33 -15.80 6.25 -6.14
C GLU A 33 -15.31 7.17 -5.02
N PHE A 34 -14.04 7.53 -5.10
CA PHE A 34 -13.49 8.61 -4.29
C PHE A 34 -13.85 9.94 -4.98
N PRO A 35 -14.27 10.97 -4.24
CA PRO A 35 -14.62 12.27 -4.84
C PRO A 35 -13.39 12.93 -5.47
N GLY A 36 -13.62 13.76 -6.48
CA GLY A 36 -12.58 14.44 -7.24
C GLY A 36 -12.86 14.45 -8.73
N GLY A 37 -12.10 15.25 -9.47
CA GLY A 37 -12.38 15.51 -10.87
C GLY A 37 -11.15 15.89 -11.68
N LYS A 38 -11.39 16.47 -12.86
CA LYS A 38 -10.33 16.70 -13.84
C LYS A 38 -9.47 17.89 -13.42
N VAL A 39 -8.18 17.76 -13.64
CA VAL A 39 -7.24 18.88 -13.51
C VAL A 39 -7.28 19.70 -14.79
N GLU A 40 -7.59 20.99 -14.67
CA GLU A 40 -7.65 21.89 -15.81
C GLU A 40 -6.24 22.33 -16.28
N PRO A 41 -6.06 22.73 -17.55
CA PRO A 41 -4.75 23.15 -18.06
C PRO A 41 -4.14 24.30 -17.26
N GLY A 42 -2.99 24.06 -16.63
CA GLY A 42 -2.26 25.03 -15.81
C GLY A 42 -2.70 25.10 -14.34
N GLU A 43 -3.71 24.32 -13.95
CA GLU A 43 -4.16 24.17 -12.56
C GLU A 43 -3.20 23.24 -11.79
N ARG A 44 -2.90 23.56 -10.52
CA ARG A 44 -2.20 22.61 -9.65
C ARG A 44 -3.17 21.52 -9.22
N VAL A 45 -2.71 20.28 -9.07
CA VAL A 45 -3.56 19.16 -8.64
C VAL A 45 -4.27 19.44 -7.31
N GLN A 46 -3.61 20.10 -6.36
CA GLN A 46 -4.21 20.46 -5.08
C GLN A 46 -5.33 21.48 -5.23
N ASP A 47 -5.17 22.46 -6.12
CA ASP A 47 -6.21 23.48 -6.37
C ASP A 47 -7.43 22.85 -7.06
N ALA A 48 -7.18 21.97 -8.04
CA ALA A 48 -8.22 21.17 -8.68
C ALA A 48 -8.99 20.34 -7.64
N LEU A 49 -8.26 19.62 -6.77
CA LEU A 49 -8.90 18.78 -5.77
C LEU A 49 -9.77 19.58 -4.78
N VAL A 50 -9.29 20.74 -4.32
CA VAL A 50 -10.07 21.60 -3.42
C VAL A 50 -11.35 22.09 -4.10
N ARG A 51 -11.26 22.52 -5.37
CA ARG A 51 -12.41 22.94 -6.16
C ARG A 51 -13.43 21.79 -6.31
N GLU A 52 -12.97 20.61 -6.74
CA GLU A 52 -13.82 19.44 -6.98
C GLU A 52 -14.48 18.94 -5.69
N LEU A 53 -13.75 18.88 -4.57
CA LEU A 53 -14.33 18.49 -3.27
C LEU A 53 -15.41 19.48 -2.81
N HIS A 54 -15.24 20.78 -3.07
CA HIS A 54 -16.25 21.77 -2.79
C HIS A 54 -17.45 21.64 -3.75
N GLU A 55 -17.22 21.43 -5.04
CA GLU A 55 -18.27 21.32 -6.07
C GLU A 55 -19.11 20.05 -5.89
N GLU A 56 -18.50 18.88 -5.72
CA GLU A 56 -19.17 17.58 -5.68
C GLU A 56 -19.78 17.25 -4.32
N VAL A 57 -19.01 17.47 -3.24
CA VAL A 57 -19.38 16.99 -1.90
C VAL A 57 -19.52 18.11 -0.87
N GLY A 58 -19.22 19.35 -1.24
CA GLY A 58 -19.51 20.53 -0.42
C GLY A 58 -18.66 20.69 0.83
N ILE A 59 -17.44 20.18 0.81
CA ILE A 59 -16.46 20.40 1.88
C ILE A 59 -15.38 21.37 1.43
N ASP A 60 -14.87 22.14 2.39
CA ASP A 60 -13.73 23.02 2.19
C ASP A 60 -12.47 22.35 2.73
N VAL A 61 -11.41 22.33 1.94
CA VAL A 61 -10.11 21.73 2.30
C VAL A 61 -9.01 22.76 2.11
N CYS A 62 -8.08 22.82 3.06
CA CYS A 62 -6.87 23.61 2.89
C CYS A 62 -5.90 22.90 1.92
N PRO A 63 -5.46 23.52 0.80
CA PRO A 63 -4.52 22.87 -0.13
C PRO A 63 -3.23 22.37 0.53
N MET A 64 -2.78 23.04 1.61
CA MET A 64 -1.58 22.67 2.36
C MET A 64 -1.78 21.46 3.29
N SER A 65 -3.02 21.06 3.57
CA SER A 65 -3.33 19.86 4.36
C SER A 65 -3.22 18.57 3.54
N LEU A 66 -3.27 18.69 2.21
CA LEU A 66 -3.26 17.56 1.29
C LEU A 66 -1.89 16.87 1.30
N ARG A 67 -1.92 15.55 1.47
CA ARG A 67 -0.74 14.68 1.46
C ARG A 67 -0.82 13.68 0.31
N PRO A 68 0.26 13.43 -0.44
CA PRO A 68 0.23 12.47 -1.54
C PRO A 68 -0.02 11.04 -1.02
N VAL A 69 -0.82 10.26 -1.75
CA VAL A 69 -1.10 8.85 -1.44
C VAL A 69 -0.47 7.93 -2.47
N ILE A 70 -0.87 8.07 -3.74
CA ILE A 70 -0.44 7.21 -4.84
C ILE A 70 -0.78 7.85 -6.19
N GLY A 71 0.03 7.62 -7.21
CA GLY A 71 -0.27 7.98 -8.60
C GLY A 71 -0.52 6.74 -9.45
N ILE A 72 -1.66 6.68 -10.16
CA ILE A 72 -2.05 5.51 -10.96
C ILE A 72 -2.31 5.92 -12.41
N ARG A 73 -1.60 5.29 -13.35
CA ARG A 73 -1.85 5.41 -14.79
C ARG A 73 -2.60 4.19 -15.29
N HIS A 74 -3.79 4.41 -15.83
CA HIS A 74 -4.63 3.35 -16.37
C HIS A 74 -4.99 3.62 -17.83
N ASP A 75 -4.89 2.58 -18.66
CA ASP A 75 -5.26 2.61 -20.07
C ASP A 75 -6.52 1.76 -20.27
N TYR A 76 -7.63 2.41 -20.59
CA TYR A 76 -8.90 1.76 -20.90
C TYR A 76 -8.98 1.31 -22.38
N GLY A 77 -7.93 1.55 -23.17
CA GLY A 77 -7.86 1.32 -24.61
C GLY A 77 -8.42 2.47 -25.44
N ASP A 78 -9.53 3.06 -25.00
CA ASP A 78 -10.19 4.23 -25.60
C ASP A 78 -9.78 5.57 -24.96
N LYS A 79 -9.26 5.53 -23.73
CA LYS A 79 -8.74 6.69 -22.99
C LYS A 79 -7.63 6.26 -22.02
N ARG A 80 -6.67 7.18 -21.81
CA ARG A 80 -5.65 7.06 -20.76
C ARG A 80 -5.95 8.05 -19.65
N VAL A 81 -5.89 7.57 -18.41
CA VAL A 81 -6.11 8.40 -17.22
C VAL A 81 -4.91 8.31 -16.29
N PHE A 82 -4.55 9.44 -15.70
CA PHE A 82 -3.65 9.54 -14.56
C PHE A 82 -4.46 9.99 -13.35
N LEU A 83 -4.62 9.09 -12.38
CA LEU A 83 -5.25 9.36 -11.09
C LEU A 83 -4.16 9.81 -10.12
N ASP A 84 -4.22 11.07 -9.71
CA ASP A 84 -3.28 11.70 -8.80
C ASP A 84 -3.98 11.84 -7.44
N VAL A 85 -3.66 10.91 -6.53
CA VAL A 85 -4.45 10.67 -5.31
C VAL A 85 -3.81 11.34 -4.11
N TRP A 86 -4.61 12.15 -3.42
CA TRP A 86 -4.21 12.88 -2.23
C TRP A 86 -5.17 12.60 -1.08
N GLU A 87 -4.68 12.66 0.15
CA GLU A 87 -5.50 12.51 1.35
C GLU A 87 -5.48 13.74 2.23
N THR A 88 -6.56 13.94 2.98
CA THR A 88 -6.65 14.90 4.07
C THR A 88 -7.58 14.39 5.16
N ASP A 89 -7.31 14.80 6.38
CA ASP A 89 -8.16 14.70 7.56
C ASP A 89 -8.60 16.08 8.08
N ASP A 90 -8.16 17.16 7.42
CA ASP A 90 -8.46 18.55 7.75
C ASP A 90 -9.41 19.13 6.70
N PHE A 91 -10.70 19.21 7.06
CA PHE A 91 -11.75 19.74 6.21
C PHE A 91 -12.86 20.40 7.05
N ALA A 92 -13.58 21.34 6.43
CA ALA A 92 -14.75 21.98 7.00
C ALA A 92 -16.02 21.65 6.20
N GLY A 93 -17.16 21.68 6.87
CA GLY A 93 -18.47 21.37 6.28
C GLY A 93 -18.93 19.94 6.52
N ASN A 94 -20.16 19.66 6.07
CA ASN A 94 -20.78 18.33 6.13
C ASN A 94 -20.92 17.81 4.70
N PRO A 95 -20.25 16.69 4.35
CA PRO A 95 -20.33 16.16 3.00
C PRO A 95 -21.77 15.83 2.60
N VAL A 96 -22.17 16.30 1.42
CA VAL A 96 -23.45 16.01 0.77
C VAL A 96 -23.25 15.93 -0.73
N GLY A 97 -23.90 14.99 -1.41
CA GLY A 97 -23.81 14.93 -2.87
C GLY A 97 -24.51 16.13 -3.53
N ARG A 98 -23.75 17.14 -3.95
CA ARG A 98 -24.27 18.36 -4.59
C ARG A 98 -24.75 18.13 -6.02
N GLU A 99 -24.43 16.97 -6.60
CA GLU A 99 -24.89 16.52 -7.92
C GLU A 99 -25.99 15.44 -7.81
N GLY A 100 -26.52 15.19 -6.61
CA GLY A 100 -27.54 14.17 -6.36
C GLY A 100 -26.97 12.75 -6.20
N GLN A 101 -25.66 12.60 -6.06
CA GLN A 101 -25.01 11.35 -5.72
C GLN A 101 -25.20 11.00 -4.24
N TYR A 102 -25.24 9.70 -3.93
CA TYR A 102 -25.17 9.25 -2.54
C TYR A 102 -23.73 9.38 -2.04
N VAL A 103 -23.56 9.93 -0.84
CA VAL A 103 -22.25 10.13 -0.21
C VAL A 103 -22.30 9.53 1.19
N ASP A 104 -21.28 8.76 1.56
CA ASP A 104 -21.23 8.08 2.84
C ASP A 104 -19.80 7.96 3.37
N TRP A 105 -19.69 7.71 4.67
CA TRP A 105 -18.43 7.40 5.35
C TRP A 105 -18.29 5.90 5.49
N LEU A 106 -17.37 5.30 4.73
CA LEU A 106 -17.12 3.86 4.79
C LEU A 106 -15.84 3.56 5.58
N PRO A 107 -15.84 2.54 6.48
CA PRO A 107 -14.62 2.06 7.10
C PRO A 107 -13.62 1.63 6.05
N THR A 108 -12.35 2.02 6.19
CA THR A 108 -11.27 1.63 5.26
C THR A 108 -11.19 0.12 5.08
N VAL A 109 -11.38 -0.63 6.17
CA VAL A 109 -11.39 -2.11 6.19
C VAL A 109 -12.58 -2.74 5.46
N ALA A 110 -13.66 -1.98 5.21
CA ALA A 110 -14.86 -2.44 4.52
C ALA A 110 -14.83 -2.16 3.01
N LEU A 111 -13.82 -1.42 2.52
CA LEU A 111 -13.70 -1.13 1.09
C LEU A 111 -13.37 -2.41 0.31
N ASN A 112 -14.32 -2.85 -0.51
CA ASN A 112 -14.13 -3.98 -1.40
C ASN A 112 -13.77 -3.46 -2.82
N PRO A 113 -12.59 -3.82 -3.37
CA PRO A 113 -12.19 -3.38 -4.70
C PRO A 113 -13.14 -3.71 -5.85
N THR A 114 -14.03 -4.71 -5.70
CA THR A 114 -15.01 -5.05 -6.75
C THR A 114 -16.15 -4.04 -6.86
N ASP A 115 -16.35 -3.21 -5.83
CA ASP A 115 -17.41 -2.20 -5.80
C ASP A 115 -16.96 -0.89 -6.47
N PHE A 116 -15.70 -0.83 -6.92
CA PHE A 116 -15.06 0.34 -7.51
C PHE A 116 -14.58 0.03 -8.95
N PRO A 117 -14.31 1.06 -9.76
CA PRO A 117 -13.58 0.89 -11.01
C PRO A 117 -12.24 0.18 -10.79
N LYS A 118 -11.81 -0.68 -11.73
CA LYS A 118 -10.56 -1.44 -11.62
C LYS A 118 -9.32 -0.59 -11.31
N ALA A 119 -9.27 0.64 -11.83
CA ALA A 119 -8.18 1.58 -11.61
C ALA A 119 -8.05 2.03 -10.14
N ASN A 120 -9.09 1.86 -9.32
CA ASN A 120 -9.10 2.27 -7.91
C ASN A 120 -8.57 1.18 -6.98
N ARG A 121 -8.33 -0.06 -7.46
CA ARG A 121 -7.80 -1.15 -6.62
C ARG A 121 -6.50 -0.75 -5.90
N PRO A 122 -5.51 -0.11 -6.56
CA PRO A 122 -4.31 0.37 -5.87
C PRO A 122 -4.57 1.47 -4.83
N ILE A 123 -5.59 2.29 -5.05
CA ILE A 123 -6.01 3.33 -4.09
C ILE A 123 -6.53 2.67 -2.81
N ILE A 124 -7.42 1.69 -2.97
CA ILE A 124 -7.99 0.94 -1.85
C ILE A 124 -6.90 0.20 -1.08
N GLN A 125 -5.93 -0.40 -1.78
CA GLN A 125 -4.76 -1.00 -1.15
C GLN A 125 -3.95 0.04 -0.37
N ALA A 126 -3.63 1.19 -0.96
CA ALA A 126 -2.86 2.25 -0.32
C ALA A 126 -3.50 2.77 0.98
N VAL A 127 -4.83 2.96 0.99
CA VAL A 127 -5.54 3.49 2.17
C VAL A 127 -5.69 2.46 3.30
N GLN A 128 -5.56 1.17 3.01
CA GLN A 128 -5.61 0.05 3.98
C GLN A 128 -4.23 -0.38 4.48
N LEU A 129 -3.17 0.03 3.79
CA LEU A 129 -1.79 -0.32 4.13
C LEU A 129 -1.23 0.65 5.18
N PRO A 130 -0.43 0.15 6.15
CA PRO A 130 0.23 1.03 7.10
C PRO A 130 1.31 1.90 6.45
N ARG A 131 1.79 2.92 7.16
CA ARG A 131 2.93 3.76 6.73
C ARG A 131 4.28 3.18 7.12
N THR A 132 4.28 2.22 8.04
CA THR A 132 5.49 1.51 8.50
C THR A 132 5.27 0.02 8.46
N LEU A 133 6.21 -0.73 7.88
CA LEU A 133 6.12 -2.19 7.84
C LEU A 133 7.40 -2.84 8.39
N PRO A 134 7.44 -3.14 9.70
CA PRO A 134 8.56 -3.84 10.35
C PRO A 134 8.82 -5.22 9.74
N ILE A 135 10.09 -5.61 9.65
CA ILE A 135 10.55 -6.92 9.18
C ILE A 135 11.34 -7.58 10.30
N SER A 136 10.97 -8.79 10.72
CA SER A 136 11.60 -9.47 11.86
C SER A 136 13.12 -9.59 11.72
N ALA A 137 13.84 -9.34 12.82
CA ALA A 137 15.26 -9.66 12.95
C ALA A 137 15.49 -11.09 13.47
N GLY A 138 16.73 -11.40 13.87
CA GLY A 138 17.07 -12.67 14.51
C GLY A 138 17.86 -13.63 13.62
N ARG A 139 18.69 -13.12 12.71
CA ARG A 139 19.53 -13.94 11.83
C ARG A 139 20.30 -14.99 12.63
N GLY A 140 20.16 -16.26 12.27
CA GLY A 140 20.83 -17.38 12.92
C GLY A 140 20.12 -17.96 14.13
N LEU A 141 19.01 -17.36 14.59
CA LEU A 141 18.18 -17.94 15.65
C LEU A 141 17.46 -19.20 15.17
N SER A 142 17.30 -20.18 16.07
CA SER A 142 16.39 -21.32 15.88
C SER A 142 14.93 -20.86 15.88
N GLY A 143 14.00 -21.72 15.43
CA GLY A 143 12.58 -21.38 15.39
C GLY A 143 11.97 -21.03 16.76
N GLY A 144 12.44 -21.67 17.83
CA GLY A 144 12.00 -21.36 19.20
C GLY A 144 12.51 -20.01 19.69
N GLU A 145 13.79 -19.71 19.46
CA GLU A 145 14.39 -18.43 19.82
C GLU A 145 13.81 -17.27 19.01
N LEU A 146 13.54 -17.50 17.71
CA LEU A 146 12.88 -16.53 16.84
C LEU A 146 11.48 -16.19 17.36
N TYR A 147 10.69 -17.19 17.75
CA TYR A 147 9.36 -16.97 18.33
C TYR A 147 9.44 -16.06 19.56
N GLU A 148 10.34 -16.35 20.51
CA GLU A 148 10.44 -15.55 21.74
C GLU A 148 10.90 -14.11 21.45
N ALA A 149 11.92 -13.95 20.60
CA ALA A 149 12.43 -12.63 20.23
C ALA A 149 11.36 -11.78 19.51
N VAL A 150 10.63 -12.39 18.57
CA VAL A 150 9.56 -11.72 17.83
C VAL A 150 8.40 -11.35 18.75
N ARG A 151 7.91 -12.30 19.56
CA ARG A 151 6.82 -12.07 20.52
C ARG A 151 7.15 -10.95 21.49
N ALA A 152 8.32 -11.01 22.14
CA ALA A 152 8.73 -10.01 23.14
C ALA A 152 8.77 -8.60 22.55
N ARG A 153 9.15 -8.45 21.28
CA ARG A 153 9.13 -7.14 20.63
C ARG A 153 7.72 -6.69 20.30
N LEU A 154 6.87 -7.57 19.78
CA LEU A 154 5.48 -7.23 19.45
C LEU A 154 4.69 -6.78 20.68
N GLU A 155 5.00 -7.30 21.88
CA GLU A 155 4.42 -6.84 23.15
C GLU A 155 4.69 -5.34 23.42
N VAL A 156 5.86 -4.86 23.00
CA VAL A 156 6.32 -3.49 23.21
C VAL A 156 5.92 -2.57 22.06
N SER A 157 6.18 -2.96 20.82
CA SER A 157 6.03 -2.08 19.65
C SER A 157 4.63 -2.05 19.07
N ARG A 158 3.83 -3.11 19.25
CA ARG A 158 2.44 -3.26 18.79
C ARG A 158 2.15 -2.63 17.42
N PRO A 159 2.91 -2.99 16.37
CA PRO A 159 2.64 -2.46 15.05
C PRO A 159 1.32 -3.03 14.53
N ASP A 160 0.64 -2.32 13.63
CA ASP A 160 -0.55 -2.87 12.98
C ASP A 160 -0.19 -4.14 12.21
N TRP A 161 0.95 -4.12 11.50
CA TRP A 161 1.42 -5.20 10.65
C TRP A 161 2.91 -5.45 10.86
N PHE A 162 3.40 -6.66 10.56
CA PHE A 162 4.82 -6.93 10.38
C PHE A 162 5.05 -8.10 9.40
N LEU A 163 6.26 -8.17 8.84
CA LEU A 163 6.73 -9.28 8.02
C LEU A 163 7.63 -10.21 8.84
N LEU A 164 7.20 -11.46 9.02
CA LEU A 164 8.06 -12.52 9.54
C LEU A 164 9.01 -12.98 8.42
N ARG A 165 10.32 -12.76 8.63
CA ARG A 165 11.39 -13.11 7.71
C ARG A 165 12.49 -13.88 8.42
N ALA A 166 12.64 -15.16 8.06
CA ALA A 166 13.71 -16.01 8.54
C ALA A 166 14.18 -17.00 7.47
N PRO A 167 14.82 -16.53 6.37
CA PRO A 167 15.25 -17.37 5.25
C PRO A 167 16.32 -18.40 5.60
N TRP A 168 16.91 -18.32 6.80
CA TRP A 168 17.90 -19.29 7.29
C TRP A 168 17.27 -20.53 7.94
N LEU A 169 15.96 -20.50 8.24
CA LEU A 169 15.27 -21.64 8.81
C LEU A 169 14.86 -22.64 7.71
N GLN A 170 14.95 -23.93 8.04
CA GLN A 170 14.25 -24.98 7.29
C GLN A 170 12.74 -24.71 7.32
N GLN A 171 12.04 -25.07 6.24
CA GLN A 171 10.62 -24.76 6.07
C GLN A 171 9.74 -25.24 7.23
N SER A 172 9.98 -26.45 7.74
CA SER A 172 9.25 -26.99 8.91
C SER A 172 9.46 -26.15 10.18
N GLY A 173 10.70 -25.69 10.42
CA GLY A 173 11.02 -24.81 11.54
C GLY A 173 10.41 -23.42 11.40
N TYR A 174 10.39 -22.88 10.18
CA TYR A 174 9.72 -21.62 9.88
C TYR A 174 8.21 -21.70 10.13
N ILE A 175 7.54 -22.72 9.59
CA ILE A 175 6.09 -22.94 9.76
C ILE A 175 5.74 -23.11 11.24
N ALA A 176 6.52 -23.89 12.00
CA ALA A 176 6.28 -24.08 13.42
C ALA A 176 6.39 -22.77 14.23
N ALA A 177 7.39 -21.93 13.92
CA ALA A 177 7.53 -20.62 14.55
C ALA A 177 6.40 -19.66 14.14
N ALA A 178 6.07 -19.62 12.85
CA ALA A 178 5.01 -18.79 12.29
C ALA A 178 3.63 -19.15 12.87
N ALA A 179 3.29 -20.44 12.99
CA ALA A 179 2.01 -20.87 13.57
C ALA A 179 1.86 -20.44 15.04
N ARG A 180 2.95 -20.53 15.83
CA ARG A 180 2.96 -20.05 17.22
C ARG A 180 2.81 -18.53 17.29
N LEU A 181 3.49 -17.79 16.41
CA LEU A 181 3.35 -16.34 16.30
C LEU A 181 1.95 -15.92 15.86
N GLN A 182 1.33 -16.64 14.92
CA GLN A 182 -0.02 -16.35 14.45
C GLN A 182 -1.03 -16.38 15.60
N ALA A 183 -0.99 -17.41 16.45
CA ALA A 183 -1.86 -17.50 17.62
C ALA A 183 -1.70 -16.31 18.59
N TYR A 184 -0.47 -15.83 18.76
CA TYR A 184 -0.21 -14.60 19.54
C TYR A 184 -0.76 -13.35 18.82
N CYS A 185 -0.53 -13.25 17.51
CA CYS A 185 -0.97 -12.14 16.67
C CYS A 185 -2.49 -11.98 16.65
N ASP A 186 -3.24 -13.09 16.59
CA ASP A 186 -4.70 -13.09 16.65
C ASP A 186 -5.22 -12.48 17.97
N THR A 187 -4.53 -12.77 19.08
CA THR A 187 -4.88 -12.21 20.40
C THR A 187 -4.46 -10.75 20.52
N ALA A 188 -3.31 -10.39 19.95
CA ALA A 188 -2.73 -9.04 20.03
C ALA A 188 -3.32 -8.05 19.02
N GLY A 189 -4.10 -8.52 18.03
CA GLY A 189 -4.63 -7.69 16.95
C GLY A 189 -3.57 -7.25 15.93
N VAL A 190 -2.47 -7.98 15.80
CA VAL A 190 -1.36 -7.66 14.88
C VAL A 190 -1.48 -8.51 13.62
N ARG A 191 -1.32 -7.92 12.44
CA ARG A 191 -1.34 -8.67 11.17
C ARG A 191 0.06 -9.15 10.79
N MET A 192 0.23 -10.46 10.70
CA MET A 192 1.49 -11.06 10.25
C MET A 192 1.46 -11.31 8.73
N MET A 193 2.52 -10.92 8.03
CA MET A 193 2.86 -11.38 6.68
C MET A 193 3.97 -12.42 6.76
N LEU A 194 3.95 -13.43 5.89
CA LEU A 194 4.99 -14.47 5.82
C LEU A 194 5.96 -14.17 4.68
N HIS A 195 7.27 -14.24 4.90
CA HIS A 195 8.25 -14.11 3.82
C HIS A 195 8.62 -15.48 3.23
N GLY A 196 8.44 -15.67 1.92
CA GLY A 196 8.93 -16.87 1.24
C GLY A 196 8.01 -17.38 0.14
N HIS A 197 7.86 -18.70 0.06
CA HIS A 197 7.04 -19.36 -0.95
C HIS A 197 5.54 -19.13 -0.70
N PRO A 198 4.72 -18.92 -1.75
CA PRO A 198 3.28 -18.70 -1.61
C PRO A 198 2.52 -19.78 -0.81
N ASP A 199 2.90 -21.06 -0.95
CA ASP A 199 2.26 -22.20 -0.27
C ASP A 199 2.28 -22.10 1.27
N LEU A 200 3.11 -21.20 1.84
CA LEU A 200 3.11 -20.93 3.27
C LEU A 200 1.72 -20.51 3.79
N ILE A 201 0.91 -19.87 2.94
CA ILE A 201 -0.44 -19.43 3.31
C ILE A 201 -1.41 -20.61 3.56
N GLU A 202 -1.14 -21.78 2.99
CA GLU A 202 -1.94 -22.98 3.23
C GLU A 202 -1.64 -23.59 4.61
N ALA A 203 -0.40 -23.43 5.09
CA ALA A 203 0.06 -23.98 6.36
C ALA A 203 -0.19 -23.04 7.55
N VAL A 204 -0.19 -21.72 7.31
CA VAL A 204 -0.35 -20.71 8.36
C VAL A 204 -1.35 -19.66 7.88
N PRO A 205 -2.49 -19.46 8.57
CA PRO A 205 -3.55 -18.54 8.16
C PRO A 205 -3.19 -17.08 8.49
N ALA A 206 -2.04 -16.64 8.00
CA ALA A 206 -1.54 -15.27 8.15
C ALA A 206 -2.31 -14.29 7.24
N ALA A 207 -2.06 -12.99 7.39
CA ALA A 207 -2.71 -11.97 6.56
C ALA A 207 -2.30 -12.08 5.08
N GLY A 208 -1.15 -12.70 4.78
CA GLY A 208 -0.67 -12.92 3.43
C GLY A 208 0.79 -13.33 3.36
N VAL A 209 1.35 -13.32 2.15
CA VAL A 209 2.73 -13.70 1.86
C VAL A 209 3.46 -12.55 1.14
N HIS A 210 4.69 -12.30 1.54
CA HIS A 210 5.64 -11.46 0.83
C HIS A 210 6.66 -12.33 0.09
N VAL A 211 6.67 -12.25 -1.23
CA VAL A 211 7.47 -13.10 -2.11
C VAL A 211 8.77 -12.38 -2.50
N PRO A 212 9.95 -13.02 -2.32
CA PRO A 212 11.22 -12.50 -2.82
C PRO A 212 11.23 -12.35 -4.36
N SER A 213 11.98 -11.37 -4.86
CA SER A 213 12.14 -11.10 -6.31
C SER A 213 12.49 -12.35 -7.13
N ALA A 214 13.39 -13.18 -6.61
CA ALA A 214 13.83 -14.42 -7.25
C ALA A 214 12.69 -15.43 -7.48
N LEU A 215 11.72 -15.52 -6.56
CA LEU A 215 10.55 -16.38 -6.72
C LEU A 215 9.48 -15.72 -7.61
N ALA A 216 9.28 -14.40 -7.46
CA ALA A 216 8.30 -13.66 -8.23
C ALA A 216 8.57 -13.65 -9.74
N ARG A 217 9.84 -13.77 -10.15
CA ARG A 217 10.27 -13.82 -11.55
C ARG A 217 9.64 -14.96 -12.33
N ASP A 218 9.47 -16.13 -11.71
CA ASP A 218 9.00 -17.34 -12.39
C ASP A 218 7.46 -17.47 -12.32
N MET A 219 6.78 -16.53 -11.66
CA MET A 219 5.33 -16.54 -11.50
C MET A 219 4.64 -15.84 -12.67
N THR A 220 3.55 -16.42 -13.17
CA THR A 220 2.77 -15.86 -14.30
C THR A 220 1.39 -15.36 -13.89
N ALA A 221 0.95 -15.66 -12.67
CA ALA A 221 -0.33 -15.24 -12.11
C ALA A 221 -0.25 -15.16 -10.59
N ARG A 222 -1.25 -14.54 -9.97
CA ARG A 222 -1.40 -14.51 -8.50
C ARG A 222 -1.44 -15.96 -7.96
N PRO A 223 -0.61 -16.32 -6.97
CA PRO A 223 -0.43 -17.72 -6.57
C PRO A 223 -1.52 -18.28 -5.65
N PHE A 224 -2.36 -17.43 -5.05
CA PHE A 224 -3.41 -17.83 -4.13
C PHE A 224 -4.64 -16.93 -4.28
N ALA A 225 -5.76 -17.35 -3.67
CA ALA A 225 -7.01 -16.62 -3.68
C ALA A 225 -6.85 -15.15 -3.23
N SER A 226 -7.68 -14.26 -3.77
CA SER A 226 -7.54 -12.81 -3.59
C SER A 226 -7.79 -12.29 -2.17
N SER A 227 -8.22 -13.13 -1.23
CA SER A 227 -8.47 -12.73 0.16
C SER A 227 -7.19 -12.58 0.99
N ALA A 228 -6.13 -13.33 0.67
CA ALA A 228 -4.82 -13.18 1.30
C ALA A 228 -4.02 -12.12 0.56
N LEU A 229 -3.20 -11.34 1.27
CA LEU A 229 -2.37 -10.30 0.67
C LEU A 229 -1.11 -10.86 0.00
N LEU A 230 -0.69 -10.20 -1.07
CA LEU A 230 0.54 -10.49 -1.81
C LEU A 230 1.46 -9.27 -1.78
N GLY A 231 2.60 -9.39 -1.10
CA GLY A 231 3.72 -8.46 -1.23
C GLY A 231 4.79 -9.03 -2.15
N VAL A 232 5.54 -8.18 -2.86
CA VAL A 232 6.67 -8.61 -3.70
C VAL A 232 7.89 -7.73 -3.45
N SER A 233 9.07 -8.34 -3.30
CA SER A 233 10.34 -7.61 -3.31
C SER A 233 10.75 -7.28 -4.75
N CYS A 234 11.14 -6.03 -4.98
CA CYS A 234 11.54 -5.51 -6.29
C CYS A 234 12.83 -4.68 -6.16
N HIS A 235 13.58 -4.65 -7.25
CA HIS A 235 14.86 -3.93 -7.38
C HIS A 235 14.96 -3.14 -8.70
N SER A 236 13.91 -3.14 -9.53
CA SER A 236 13.87 -2.45 -10.82
C SER A 236 12.43 -2.18 -11.28
N ASP A 237 12.25 -1.32 -12.28
CA ASP A 237 10.94 -1.07 -12.91
C ASP A 237 10.32 -2.37 -13.46
N VAL A 238 11.11 -3.21 -14.12
CA VAL A 238 10.64 -4.50 -14.68
C VAL A 238 10.03 -5.38 -13.58
N GLU A 239 10.65 -5.43 -12.40
CA GLU A 239 10.14 -6.20 -11.27
C GLU A 239 8.89 -5.56 -10.64
N LEU A 240 8.77 -4.23 -10.65
CA LEU A 240 7.56 -3.53 -10.21
C LEU A 240 6.39 -3.77 -11.16
N GLN A 241 6.62 -3.69 -12.47
CA GLN A 241 5.60 -4.01 -13.48
C GLN A 241 5.15 -5.46 -13.37
N GLN A 242 6.09 -6.38 -13.12
CA GLN A 242 5.77 -7.79 -12.85
C GLN A 242 4.92 -7.95 -11.57
N ALA A 243 5.28 -7.26 -10.49
CA ALA A 243 4.49 -7.29 -9.25
C ALA A 243 3.05 -6.77 -9.47
N ALA A 244 2.90 -5.67 -10.21
CA ALA A 244 1.60 -5.14 -10.61
C ALA A 244 0.80 -6.16 -11.46
N ALA A 245 1.45 -6.82 -12.42
CA ALA A 245 0.83 -7.84 -13.28
C ALA A 245 0.40 -9.10 -12.52
N LEU A 246 1.17 -9.51 -11.50
CA LEU A 246 0.79 -10.57 -10.55
C LEU A 246 -0.38 -10.16 -9.65
N GLY A 247 -0.79 -8.90 -9.74
CA GLY A 247 -1.85 -8.33 -8.93
C GLY A 247 -1.45 -8.13 -7.49
N ALA A 248 -0.15 -7.96 -7.18
CA ALA A 248 0.35 -7.69 -5.84
C ALA A 248 -0.39 -6.51 -5.18
N ASP A 249 -0.49 -6.57 -3.86
CA ASP A 249 -1.13 -5.54 -3.03
C ASP A 249 -0.16 -4.45 -2.63
N TYR A 250 1.14 -4.76 -2.58
CA TYR A 250 2.22 -3.80 -2.42
C TYR A 250 3.54 -4.40 -2.92
N ALA A 251 4.53 -3.54 -3.11
CA ALA A 251 5.91 -3.93 -3.34
C ALA A 251 6.87 -3.32 -2.31
N PHE A 252 8.02 -3.95 -2.13
CA PHE A 252 9.20 -3.33 -1.54
C PHE A 252 10.15 -2.95 -2.65
N LEU A 253 10.69 -1.74 -2.62
CA LEU A 253 11.73 -1.29 -3.54
C LEU A 253 12.97 -0.88 -2.76
N GLY A 254 14.11 -1.49 -3.09
CA GLY A 254 15.38 -1.18 -2.44
C GLY A 254 16.57 -1.98 -2.97
N PRO A 255 17.78 -1.80 -2.41
CA PRO A 255 18.06 -0.90 -1.28
C PRO A 255 18.05 0.58 -1.71
N VAL A 256 17.35 1.44 -0.95
CA VAL A 256 17.32 2.90 -1.18
C VAL A 256 18.58 3.57 -0.63
N ALA A 257 19.08 3.10 0.50
CA ALA A 257 20.31 3.52 1.14
C ALA A 257 21.21 2.31 1.48
N LYS A 258 22.47 2.56 1.84
CA LYS A 258 23.40 1.49 2.23
C LYS A 258 22.84 0.71 3.41
N THR A 259 22.87 -0.61 3.32
CA THR A 259 22.30 -1.51 4.33
C THR A 259 23.28 -2.58 4.74
N THR A 260 23.28 -2.94 6.03
CA THR A 260 24.07 -4.06 6.56
C THR A 260 23.54 -5.42 6.13
N SER A 261 22.27 -5.50 5.70
CA SER A 261 21.66 -6.76 5.24
C SER A 261 22.13 -7.17 3.85
N HIS A 262 22.52 -6.20 3.01
CA HIS A 262 23.01 -6.38 1.64
C HIS A 262 24.15 -5.35 1.37
N PRO A 263 25.35 -5.56 1.94
CA PRO A 263 26.42 -4.57 1.88
C PRO A 263 27.04 -4.41 0.49
N ASP A 264 26.91 -5.44 -0.35
CA ASP A 264 27.52 -5.50 -1.69
C ASP A 264 26.62 -4.91 -2.79
N VAL A 265 25.42 -4.43 -2.46
CA VAL A 265 24.48 -3.85 -3.41
C VAL A 265 24.53 -2.33 -3.32
N ASP A 266 24.85 -1.68 -4.43
CA ASP A 266 24.81 -0.22 -4.51
C ASP A 266 23.36 0.27 -4.36
N PRO A 267 23.12 1.29 -3.51
CA PRO A 267 21.78 1.82 -3.32
C PRO A 267 21.31 2.59 -4.56
N ILE A 268 20.02 2.45 -4.89
CA ILE A 268 19.40 3.18 -6.01
C ILE A 268 19.28 4.69 -5.71
N GLY A 269 19.20 5.06 -4.42
CA GLY A 269 19.00 6.44 -4.00
C GLY A 269 17.59 6.96 -4.24
N TRP A 270 17.28 8.11 -3.65
CA TRP A 270 15.93 8.67 -3.62
C TRP A 270 15.43 9.18 -4.98
N GLY A 271 16.33 9.68 -5.83
CA GLY A 271 15.96 10.17 -7.16
C GLY A 271 15.46 9.05 -8.05
N GLU A 272 16.23 7.96 -8.17
CA GLU A 272 15.83 6.77 -8.93
C GLU A 272 14.61 6.09 -8.29
N PHE A 273 14.57 5.97 -6.96
CA PHE A 273 13.40 5.45 -6.26
C PHE A 273 12.12 6.19 -6.65
N SER A 274 12.14 7.53 -6.64
CA SER A 274 10.96 8.33 -7.00
C SER A 274 10.55 8.14 -8.46
N ALA A 275 11.53 8.05 -9.38
CA ALA A 275 11.26 7.78 -10.79
C ALA A 275 10.59 6.42 -11.02
N LEU A 276 11.05 5.38 -10.32
CA LEU A 276 10.50 4.02 -10.40
C LEU A 276 9.11 3.91 -9.78
N VAL A 277 8.88 4.57 -8.64
CA VAL A 277 7.57 4.55 -7.98
C VAL A 277 6.49 5.26 -8.80
N ALA A 278 6.85 6.32 -9.52
CA ALA A 278 5.92 7.06 -10.37
C ALA A 278 5.29 6.23 -11.51
N THR A 279 5.87 5.08 -11.86
CA THR A 279 5.38 4.17 -12.92
C THR A 279 4.83 2.85 -12.39
N ALA A 280 4.91 2.58 -11.08
CA ALA A 280 4.69 1.26 -10.51
C ALA A 280 3.22 0.78 -10.53
N ASN A 281 2.24 1.69 -10.49
CA ASN A 281 0.79 1.38 -10.45
C ASN A 281 0.34 0.48 -9.27
N LEU A 282 1.12 0.41 -8.19
CA LEU A 282 0.77 -0.24 -6.92
C LEU A 282 1.48 0.48 -5.76
N PRO A 283 1.03 0.31 -4.50
CA PRO A 283 1.73 0.85 -3.34
C PRO A 283 3.15 0.30 -3.20
N VAL A 284 4.15 1.17 -3.01
CA VAL A 284 5.56 0.77 -2.87
C VAL A 284 6.14 1.26 -1.56
N TYR A 285 6.67 0.37 -0.72
CA TYR A 285 7.45 0.76 0.44
C TYR A 285 8.92 0.94 0.08
N ALA A 286 9.52 2.00 0.61
CA ALA A 286 10.96 2.19 0.58
C ALA A 286 11.64 1.21 1.55
N LEU A 287 12.66 0.49 1.08
CA LEU A 287 13.39 -0.50 1.87
C LEU A 287 14.91 -0.33 1.71
N GLY A 288 15.64 -0.63 2.79
CA GLY A 288 17.10 -0.80 2.77
C GLY A 288 17.84 0.44 3.28
N GLY A 289 18.41 0.31 4.49
CA GLY A 289 19.16 1.38 5.15
C GLY A 289 18.29 2.50 5.73
N LEU A 290 16.99 2.24 5.93
CA LEU A 290 16.00 3.24 6.35
C LEU A 290 15.45 2.96 7.75
N GLY A 291 15.05 4.03 8.44
CA GLY A 291 14.32 4.01 9.71
C GLY A 291 13.02 4.82 9.64
N THR A 292 12.33 5.01 10.76
CA THR A 292 11.10 5.81 10.80
C THR A 292 11.32 7.29 10.50
N ASP A 293 12.52 7.80 10.76
CA ASP A 293 12.88 9.20 10.49
C ASP A 293 12.91 9.50 8.98
N ASP A 294 13.01 8.47 8.14
CA ASP A 294 12.95 8.58 6.68
C ASP A 294 11.50 8.63 6.15
N LEU A 295 10.48 8.48 7.01
CA LEU A 295 9.08 8.36 6.55
C LEU A 295 8.63 9.55 5.72
N ASN A 296 8.86 10.79 6.20
CA ASN A 296 8.45 11.99 5.45
C ASN A 296 9.11 12.05 4.08
N ARG A 297 10.40 11.73 4.02
CA ARG A 297 11.16 11.67 2.76
C ARG A 297 10.64 10.58 1.83
N ALA A 298 10.25 9.43 2.38
CA ALA A 298 9.66 8.35 1.60
C ALA A 298 8.32 8.77 0.98
N LEU A 299 7.46 9.43 1.76
CA LEU A 299 6.18 9.95 1.28
C LEU A 299 6.37 11.02 0.19
N GLU A 300 7.31 11.95 0.38
CA GLU A 300 7.68 12.94 -0.64
C GLU A 300 8.20 12.31 -1.94
N ALA A 301 8.86 11.17 -1.84
CA ALA A 301 9.34 10.40 -2.99
C ALA A 301 8.24 9.51 -3.63
N GLY A 302 7.02 9.51 -3.10
CA GLY A 302 5.86 8.76 -3.61
C GLY A 302 5.65 7.39 -2.98
N ALA A 303 6.42 7.02 -1.95
CA ALA A 303 6.27 5.73 -1.28
C ALA A 303 4.94 5.62 -0.51
N GLN A 304 4.44 4.40 -0.38
CA GLN A 304 3.43 4.04 0.62
C GLN A 304 3.93 4.34 2.04
N GLY A 305 5.22 4.12 2.28
CA GLY A 305 5.84 4.20 3.59
C GLY A 305 7.25 3.59 3.61
N VAL A 306 7.73 3.25 4.81
CA VAL A 306 9.04 2.63 5.02
C VAL A 306 8.90 1.21 5.56
N ALA A 307 9.67 0.28 4.99
CA ALA A 307 9.85 -1.06 5.53
C ALA A 307 11.29 -1.25 6.00
N GLY A 308 11.51 -2.07 7.02
CA GLY A 308 12.87 -2.34 7.50
C GLY A 308 12.98 -3.16 8.77
N ILE A 309 14.21 -3.39 9.20
CA ILE A 309 14.55 -4.22 10.36
C ILE A 309 15.01 -3.34 11.53
N SER A 310 16.13 -2.64 11.36
CA SER A 310 16.97 -2.09 12.46
C SER A 310 16.28 -1.11 13.41
N TYR A 311 15.21 -0.44 13.00
CA TYR A 311 14.46 0.45 13.90
C TYR A 311 13.53 -0.33 14.84
N TRP A 312 12.96 -1.42 14.33
CA TRP A 312 11.91 -2.16 15.02
C TRP A 312 12.43 -3.38 15.77
N TRP A 313 13.74 -3.67 15.76
CA TRP A 313 14.32 -4.90 16.31
C TRP A 313 15.70 -4.70 16.91
#